data_AF-A0A963J2M3-F1
#
_entry.id   AF-A0A963J2M3-F1
#
_cell.length_a   1.000
_cell.length_b   1.000
_cell.length_c   1.000
_cell.angle_alpha   90.00
_cell.angle_beta   90.00
_cell.angle_gamma   90.00
#
_symmetry.space_group_name_H-M   'P 1'
#
loop_
_entity.id
_entity.type
_entity.pdbx_description
1 polymer ?
#
loop_
_entity_poly.entity_id
_entity_poly.type
_entity_poly.pdbx_seq_one_letter_code
_entity_poly.pdbx_strand_id
1 'polypeptide(L)' 'QPFKSGLFRLAQMFPQVVLVPAWINNVQRVIPKGEVVPVPILCSVTFGAPVQLEPGEERRPFLDRARHAVMALREV' A
#
# COMPACT_ATOMS: atom_id res chain seq x y z
N GLN A 1 3.38 -1.02 -10.10
CA GLN A 1 2.57 -2.17 -10.55
C GLN A 1 1.10 -1.88 -10.27
N PRO A 2 0.15 -2.39 -11.07
CA PRO A 2 -1.28 -2.26 -10.78
C PRO A 2 -1.66 -3.09 -9.54
N PHE A 3 -2.66 -2.62 -8.79
CA PHE A 3 -3.22 -3.38 -7.68
C PHE A 3 -4.10 -4.53 -8.19
N LYS A 4 -4.10 -5.63 -7.43
CA LYS A 4 -4.87 -6.83 -7.77
C LYS A 4 -6.32 -6.70 -7.29
N SER A 5 -7.22 -7.41 -7.96
CA SER A 5 -8.66 -7.43 -7.66
C SER A 5 -9.02 -7.89 -6.24
N GLY A 6 -8.13 -8.61 -5.55
CA GLY A 6 -8.33 -9.04 -4.16
C GLY A 6 -8.62 -7.88 -3.21
N LEU A 7 -8.00 -6.71 -3.43
CA LEU A 7 -8.23 -5.52 -2.60
C LEU A 7 -9.68 -5.04 -2.69
N PHE A 8 -10.24 -4.97 -3.90
CA PHE A 8 -11.64 -4.59 -4.12
C PHE A 8 -12.61 -5.59 -3.47
N ARG A 9 -12.32 -6.89 -3.59
CA ARG A 9 -13.14 -7.94 -2.97
C ARG A 9 -13.15 -7.82 -1.44
N LEU A 10 -12.01 -7.54 -0.83
CA LEU A 10 -11.91 -7.32 0.62
C LEU A 10 -12.69 -6.08 1.06
N ALA A 11 -12.61 -4.99 0.29
CA ALA A 11 -13.36 -3.77 0.59
C ALA A 11 -14.89 -3.97 0.53
N GLN A 12 -15.37 -4.82 -0.40
CA GLN A 12 -16.78 -5.20 -0.49
C GLN A 12 -17.23 -6.12 0.65
N MET A 13 -16.40 -7.12 0.99
CA MET A 13 -16.75 -8.12 2.01
C MET A 13 -16.68 -7.56 3.44
N PHE A 14 -15.82 -6.56 3.65
CA PHE A 14 -15.57 -5.98 4.97
C PHE A 14 -15.65 -4.44 4.89
N PRO A 15 -16.82 -3.85 4.59
CA PRO A 15 -16.97 -2.40 4.43
C PRO A 15 -16.66 -1.61 5.71
N GLN A 16 -16.72 -2.26 6.87
CA GLN A 16 -16.35 -1.67 8.16
C GLN A 16 -14.83 -1.55 8.37
N VAL A 17 -14.02 -2.22 7.56
CA VAL A 17 -12.56 -2.21 7.71
C VAL A 17 -11.98 -0.99 7.02
N VAL A 18 -11.13 -0.28 7.77
CA VAL A 18 -10.42 0.90 7.28
C VAL A 18 -9.20 0.46 6.48
N LEU A 19 -9.15 0.79 5.19
CA LEU A 19 -7.97 0.57 4.35
C LEU A 19 -7.07 1.81 4.42
N VAL A 20 -5.90 1.68 5.02
CA VAL A 20 -4.93 2.78 5.16
C VAL A 20 -3.77 2.58 4.17
N PRO A 21 -3.55 3.50 3.22
CA PRO A 21 -2.38 3.51 2.36
C PRO A 21 -1.09 3.63 3.18
N ALA A 22 -0.09 2.81 2.86
CA ALA A 22 1.22 2.88 3.49
C ALA A 22 2.32 2.75 2.43
N TRP A 23 3.35 3.58 2.53
CA TRP A 23 4.55 3.51 1.70
C TRP A 23 5.77 3.21 2.57
N ILE A 24 6.57 2.24 2.16
CA ILE A 24 7.76 1.82 2.90
C ILE A 24 9.01 2.11 2.08
N ASN A 25 9.87 2.99 2.57
CA ASN A 25 11.14 3.31 1.95
C ASN A 25 12.26 2.39 2.46
N ASN A 26 13.21 2.09 1.58
CA ASN A 26 14.49 1.41 1.89
C ASN A 26 14.40 -0.02 2.46
N VAL A 27 13.29 -0.74 2.27
CA VAL A 27 13.12 -2.14 2.76
C VAL A 27 14.12 -3.12 2.12
N GLN A 28 14.56 -2.84 0.89
CA GLN A 28 15.22 -3.82 0.01
C GLN A 28 16.66 -4.14 0.37
N ARG A 29 17.12 -3.63 1.52
CA ARG A 29 18.54 -3.52 1.86
C ARG A 29 18.85 -4.03 3.26
N VAL A 30 17.82 -4.44 4.02
CA VAL A 30 17.96 -4.89 5.42
C VAL A 30 18.53 -6.32 5.50
N ILE A 31 18.27 -7.18 4.50
CA ILE A 31 18.85 -8.52 4.39
C ILE A 31 19.04 -8.88 2.90
N PRO A 32 20.23 -8.66 2.32
CA PRO A 32 20.61 -9.24 1.04
C PRO A 32 20.77 -10.75 1.21
N LYS A 33 20.20 -11.55 0.31
CA LYS A 33 20.45 -13.01 0.31
C LYS A 33 21.96 -13.25 0.18
N GLY A 34 22.58 -13.80 1.22
CA GLY A 34 23.99 -14.22 1.21
C GLY A 34 24.99 -13.30 1.93
N GLU A 35 24.57 -12.17 2.49
CA GLU A 35 25.46 -11.32 3.30
C GLU A 35 25.38 -11.66 4.79
N VAL A 36 26.55 -11.75 5.44
CA VAL A 36 26.72 -12.19 6.84
C VAL A 36 26.50 -11.04 7.84
N VAL A 37 26.53 -9.77 7.37
CA VAL A 37 26.48 -8.59 8.23
C VAL A 37 25.26 -7.72 7.84
N PRO A 38 24.25 -7.56 8.73
CA PRO A 38 23.15 -6.64 8.48
C PRO A 38 23.65 -5.19 8.57
N VAL A 39 23.48 -4.43 7.48
CA VAL A 39 23.77 -2.99 7.49
C VAL A 39 22.55 -2.26 8.06
N PRO A 40 22.71 -1.42 9.10
CA PRO A 40 21.62 -0.60 9.61
C PRO A 40 21.23 0.42 8.55
N ILE A 41 20.04 0.26 7.98
CA ILE A 41 19.50 1.14 6.95
C ILE A 41 18.21 1.74 7.48
N LEU A 42 18.10 3.07 7.37
CA LEU A 42 16.91 3.79 7.79
C LEU A 42 15.74 3.37 6.91
N CYS A 43 14.87 2.52 7.46
CA CYS A 43 13.56 2.23 6.89
C CYS A 43 12.54 3.19 7.50
N SER A 44 11.75 3.85 6.65
CA SER A 44 10.63 4.68 7.09
C SER A 44 9.33 4.15 6.50
N VAL A 45 8.24 4.38 7.22
CA VAL A 45 6.87 4.12 6.77
C VAL A 45 6.10 5.42 6.83
N THR A 46 5.47 5.80 5.72
CA THR A 46 4.53 6.92 5.64
C THR A 46 3.13 6.36 5.48
N PHE A 47 2.18 6.86 6.29
CA PHE A 47 0.77 6.49 6.23
C PHE A 47 -0.06 7.62 5.64
N GLY A 48 -1.02 7.28 4.79
CA GLY A 48 -1.92 8.22 4.13
C GLY A 48 -3.32 8.26 4.74
N ALA A 49 -4.17 9.09 4.13
CA ALA A 49 -5.59 9.13 4.47
C ALA A 49 -6.28 7.79 4.10
N PRO A 50 -7.24 7.31 4.91
CA PRO A 50 -7.99 6.10 4.60
C PRO A 50 -8.69 6.13 3.24
N VAL A 51 -8.74 4.97 2.58
CA VAL A 51 -9.48 4.74 1.34
C VAL A 51 -10.66 3.83 1.66
N GLN A 52 -11.86 4.26 1.29
CA GLN A 52 -13.07 3.44 1.36
C GLN A 52 -13.59 3.16 -0.04
N LEU A 53 -14.22 2.00 -0.20
CA LEU A 53 -14.97 1.70 -1.40
C LEU A 53 -16.27 2.49 -1.38
N GLU A 54 -16.53 3.28 -2.43
CA GLU A 54 -17.75 4.08 -2.51
C GLU A 54 -18.94 3.23 -2.98
N PRO A 55 -20.18 3.58 -2.60
CA PRO A 55 -21.37 2.87 -3.06
C PRO A 55 -21.46 2.85 -4.59
N GLY A 56 -21.50 1.65 -5.18
CA GLY A 56 -21.58 1.49 -6.64
C GLY A 56 -20.26 1.75 -7.38
N GLU A 57 -19.15 1.95 -6.67
CA GLU A 57 -17.85 2.15 -7.31
C GLU A 57 -17.38 0.88 -8.02
N GLU A 58 -17.00 1.05 -9.29
CA GLU A 58 -16.49 -0.03 -10.11
C GLU A 58 -15.08 -0.46 -9.68
N ARG A 59 -14.77 -1.73 -9.93
CA ARG A 59 -13.50 -2.34 -9.50
C ARG A 59 -12.27 -1.57 -9.93
N ARG A 60 -12.24 -1.12 -11.19
CA ARG A 60 -11.03 -0.51 -11.78
C ARG A 60 -10.78 0.91 -11.24
N PRO A 61 -11.77 1.82 -11.22
CA PRO A 61 -11.65 3.11 -10.55
C PRO A 61 -11.15 3.01 -9.10
N PHE A 62 -11.72 2.09 -8.30
CA PHE A 62 -11.28 1.88 -6.92
C PHE A 62 -9.80 1.49 -6.82
N LEU A 63 -9.36 0.51 -7.63
CA LEU A 63 -7.98 0.04 -7.61
C LEU A 63 -6.99 1.12 -8.08
N ASP A 64 -7.38 1.92 -9.07
CA ASP A 64 -6.55 3.01 -9.57
C ASP A 64 -6.42 4.12 -8.52
N ARG A 65 -7.52 4.49 -7.84
CA ARG A 65 -7.53 5.47 -6.74
C ARG A 65 -6.71 4.99 -5.54
N ALA A 66 -6.89 3.74 -5.11
CA ALA A 66 -6.11 3.14 -4.02
C ALA A 66 -4.61 3.13 -4.35
N ARG A 67 -4.24 2.84 -5.60
CA ARG A 67 -2.85 2.92 -6.06
C ARG A 67 -2.33 4.34 -6.01
N HIS A 68 -3.07 5.32 -6.51
CA HIS A 68 -2.67 6.73 -6.48
C HIS A 68 -2.45 7.22 -5.05
N ALA A 69 -3.32 6.84 -4.11
CA ALA A 69 -3.16 7.18 -2.69
C ALA A 69 -1.83 6.66 -2.12
N VAL A 70 -1.41 5.43 -2.46
CA VAL A 70 -0.11 4.88 -2.02
C VAL A 70 1.06 5.58 -2.73
N MET A 71 0.96 5.85 -4.03
CA MET A 71 2.04 6.52 -4.78
C MET A 71 2.28 7.96 -4.30
N ALA A 72 1.23 8.66 -3.88
CA ALA A 72 1.33 10.02 -3.36
C ALA A 72 2.18 10.10 -2.07
N LEU A 73 2.32 9.00 -1.33
CA LEU A 73 3.12 8.94 -0.09
C LEU A 73 4.62 8.76 -0.35
N ARG A 74 5.04 8.55 -1.61
CA ARG A 74 6.44 8.24 -1.94
C ARG A 74 7.42 9.38 -1.65
N GLU A 75 6.95 10.61 -1.82
CA GLU A 75 7.78 11.83 -1.73
C GLU A 75 7.60 12.60 -0.42
N VAL A 76 6.88 11.99 0.54
CA VAL A 76 6.68 12.52 1.90
C VAL A 76 7.76 11.95 2.82
#